data_AF-A0A015VQW0-F1
#
_entry.id   AF-A0A015VQW0-F1
#
_cell.length_a   1.000
_cell.length_b   1.000
_cell.length_c   1.000
_cell.angle_alpha   90.00
_cell.angle_beta   90.00
_cell.angle_gamma   90.00
#
_symmetry.space_group_name_H-M   'P 1'
#
loop_
_entity.id
_entity.type
_entity.pdbx_description
1 polymer ?
#
loop_
_entity_poly.entity_id
_entity_poly.type
_entity_poly.pdbx_seq_one_letter_code
_entity_poly.pdbx_strand_id
1 'polypeptide(L)'
;MEQNRNMEQGGTAAAVPAEKKNENRKHEVSGKDAQIIRAFLENVGIYEADALRVSIAIADGKVSADNISADDRLALNRYLNSSTDSDRLTADNVQGHRLNRAFGLLERVAEFCDKQQLVTVNKVLLSIAVNAEDINRAVSSLDKRPASVQPTPANTGNNGAGK
;
A
#
# COMPACT_ATOMS: atom_id res chain seq x y z
N MET A 1 -29.15 -24.65 -71.84
CA MET A 1 -27.76 -24.48 -72.30
C MET A 1 -27.59 -22.98 -72.46
N GLU A 2 -26.73 -22.24 -71.77
CA GLU A 2 -25.49 -22.53 -71.05
C GLU A 2 -25.33 -21.64 -69.81
N GLN A 3 -24.51 -22.14 -68.89
CA GLN A 3 -24.01 -21.51 -67.67
C GLN A 3 -23.03 -20.38 -68.01
N ASN A 4 -22.85 -19.40 -67.13
CA ASN A 4 -21.52 -18.83 -66.81
C ASN A 4 -21.51 -18.16 -65.42
N ARG A 5 -20.55 -18.58 -64.61
CA ARG A 5 -20.23 -18.13 -63.23
C ARG A 5 -19.13 -17.04 -63.25
N ASN A 6 -19.13 -16.25 -62.17
CA ASN A 6 -18.02 -15.50 -61.53
C ASN A 6 -17.39 -14.29 -62.24
N MET A 7 -17.37 -13.13 -61.56
CA MET A 7 -16.20 -12.66 -60.77
C MET A 7 -16.59 -11.43 -59.92
N GLU A 8 -16.10 -11.38 -58.68
CA GLU A 8 -16.12 -10.24 -57.74
C GLU A 8 -15.47 -8.97 -58.32
N GLN A 9 -15.87 -7.78 -57.86
CA GLN A 9 -15.02 -6.92 -56.98
C GLN A 9 -15.59 -5.49 -56.81
N GLY A 10 -15.55 -5.01 -55.56
CA GLY A 10 -15.66 -3.59 -55.18
C GLY A 10 -17.02 -3.21 -54.61
N GLY A 11 -17.19 -2.72 -53.38
CA GLY A 11 -16.30 -2.27 -52.33
C GLY A 11 -17.17 -1.46 -51.34
N THR A 12 -16.68 -1.30 -50.11
CA THR A 12 -17.23 -0.48 -48.98
C THR A 12 -18.57 -0.96 -48.38
N ALA A 13 -18.81 -1.01 -47.06
CA ALA A 13 -18.15 -0.40 -45.93
C ALA A 13 -18.14 -1.36 -44.72
N ALA A 14 -17.02 -1.37 -44.01
CA ALA A 14 -16.90 -2.00 -42.70
C ALA A 14 -17.88 -1.34 -41.72
N ALA A 15 -18.84 -2.11 -41.22
CA ALA A 15 -19.66 -1.69 -40.10
C ALA A 15 -18.79 -1.73 -38.84
N VAL A 16 -18.26 -0.56 -38.47
CA VAL A 16 -17.64 -0.28 -37.17
C VAL A 16 -18.63 -0.67 -36.07
N PRO A 17 -18.31 -1.57 -35.14
CA PRO A 17 -19.13 -1.75 -33.96
C PRO A 17 -19.09 -0.45 -33.17
N ALA A 18 -20.25 0.17 -33.01
CA ALA A 18 -20.42 1.38 -32.24
C ALA A 18 -19.70 1.25 -30.89
N GLU A 19 -18.76 2.16 -30.67
CA GLU A 19 -18.09 2.37 -29.41
C GLU A 19 -19.16 2.44 -28.31
N LYS A 20 -19.12 1.47 -27.39
CA LYS A 20 -19.85 1.57 -26.13
C LYS A 20 -19.26 2.77 -25.41
N LYS A 21 -19.92 3.92 -25.60
CA LYS A 21 -19.78 5.15 -24.84
C LYS A 21 -19.50 4.77 -23.38
N ASN A 22 -18.24 4.95 -22.98
CA ASN A 22 -17.78 4.82 -21.61
C ASN A 22 -18.64 5.76 -20.76
N GLU A 23 -19.68 5.18 -20.18
CA GLU A 23 -20.51 5.84 -19.21
C GLU A 23 -19.65 5.94 -17.96
N ASN A 24 -19.03 7.12 -17.82
CA ASN A 24 -18.28 7.55 -16.65
C ASN A 24 -19.26 7.64 -15.47
N ARG A 25 -19.75 6.48 -15.00
CA ARG A 25 -20.60 6.36 -13.83
C ARG A 25 -19.72 6.70 -12.64
N LYS A 26 -19.79 7.96 -12.22
CA LYS A 26 -19.35 8.36 -10.88
C LYS A 26 -20.00 7.39 -9.92
N HIS A 27 -19.22 6.47 -9.40
CA HIS A 27 -19.68 5.51 -8.41
C HIS A 27 -19.92 6.31 -7.14
N GLU A 28 -21.18 6.68 -6.91
CA GLU A 28 -21.57 7.32 -5.66
C GLU A 28 -21.46 6.27 -4.55
N VAL A 29 -20.61 6.56 -3.56
CA VAL A 29 -20.44 5.71 -2.37
C VAL A 29 -21.78 5.66 -1.66
N SER A 30 -22.42 4.49 -1.63
CA SER A 30 -23.70 4.34 -0.93
C SER A 30 -23.49 4.41 0.59
N GLY A 31 -24.56 4.63 1.35
CA GLY A 31 -24.48 4.62 2.82
C GLY A 31 -23.93 3.31 3.40
N LYS A 32 -24.12 2.18 2.70
CA LYS A 32 -23.54 0.88 3.08
C LYS A 32 -22.05 0.83 2.79
N ASP A 33 -21.63 1.33 1.64
CA ASP A 33 -20.21 1.41 1.27
C ASP A 33 -19.45 2.32 2.23
N ALA A 34 -20.06 3.44 2.64
CA ALA A 34 -19.49 4.32 3.65
C ALA A 34 -19.29 3.63 5.01
N GLN A 35 -20.21 2.74 5.42
CA GLN A 35 -20.06 1.95 6.64
C GLN A 35 -18.94 0.91 6.52
N ILE A 36 -18.82 0.25 5.36
CA ILE A 36 -17.72 -0.70 5.10
C ILE A 36 -16.38 0.03 5.12
N ILE A 37 -16.27 1.18 4.46
CA ILE A 37 -15.06 2.00 4.45
C ILE A 37 -14.71 2.46 5.87
N ARG A 38 -15.70 2.92 6.66
CA ARG A 38 -15.48 3.29 8.06
C ARG A 38 -14.94 2.09 8.86
N ALA A 39 -15.58 0.93 8.77
CA ALA A 39 -15.13 -0.26 9.49
C ALA A 39 -13.72 -0.69 9.06
N PHE A 40 -13.38 -0.59 7.78
CA PHE A 40 -12.01 -0.83 7.30
C PHE A 40 -11.02 0.17 7.93
N LEU A 41 -11.33 1.47 7.85
CA LEU A 41 -10.46 2.54 8.38
C LEU A 41 -10.30 2.48 9.91
N GLU A 42 -11.27 1.96 10.63
CA GLU A 42 -11.21 1.72 12.08
C GLU A 42 -10.29 0.53 12.45
N ASN A 43 -10.06 -0.40 11.51
CA ASN A 43 -9.26 -1.61 11.73
C ASN A 43 -7.85 -1.54 11.12
N VAL A 44 -7.53 -0.53 10.31
CA VAL A 44 -6.17 -0.36 9.77
C VAL A 44 -5.24 0.29 10.79
N GLY A 45 -4.08 -0.31 10.95
CA GLY A 45 -2.98 0.20 11.75
C GLY A 45 -2.25 1.37 11.10
N ILE A 46 -1.24 1.87 11.82
CA ILE A 46 -0.43 3.01 11.41
C ILE A 46 0.23 2.74 10.03
N TYR A 47 0.03 3.66 9.10
CA TYR A 47 0.50 3.59 7.70
C TYR A 47 0.00 2.39 6.88
N GLU A 48 -0.87 1.54 7.44
CA GLU A 48 -1.26 0.29 6.81
C GLU A 48 -2.14 0.51 5.57
N ALA A 49 -3.08 1.47 5.62
CA ALA A 49 -3.94 1.76 4.48
C ALA A 49 -3.13 2.20 3.23
N ASP A 50 -2.12 3.05 3.41
CA ASP A 50 -1.26 3.47 2.31
C ASP A 50 -0.40 2.32 1.80
N ALA A 51 0.13 1.48 2.70
CA ALA A 51 0.89 0.30 2.31
C ALA A 51 0.02 -0.71 1.54
N LEU A 52 -1.22 -0.94 1.99
CA LEU A 52 -2.21 -1.79 1.30
C LEU A 52 -2.53 -1.26 -0.09
N ARG A 53 -2.75 0.06 -0.24
CA ARG A 53 -2.95 0.69 -1.55
C ARG A 53 -1.80 0.38 -2.50
N VAL A 54 -0.55 0.52 -2.05
CA VAL A 54 0.64 0.23 -2.87
C VAL A 54 0.73 -1.26 -3.18
N SER A 55 0.52 -2.14 -2.19
CA SER A 55 0.55 -3.59 -2.39
C SER A 55 -0.51 -4.08 -3.37
N ILE A 56 -1.71 -3.51 -3.36
CA ILE A 56 -2.75 -3.81 -4.36
C ILE A 56 -2.34 -3.30 -5.74
N ALA A 57 -1.71 -2.13 -5.84
CA ALA A 57 -1.17 -1.65 -7.11
C ALA A 57 -0.04 -2.57 -7.66
N ILE A 58 0.75 -3.18 -6.77
CA ILE A 58 1.74 -4.21 -7.14
C ILE A 58 1.03 -5.48 -7.61
N ALA A 59 -0.01 -5.92 -6.90
CA ALA A 59 -0.82 -7.09 -7.28
C ALA A 59 -1.48 -6.93 -8.66
N ASP A 60 -1.90 -5.72 -9.00
CA ASP A 60 -2.44 -5.34 -10.30
C ASP A 60 -1.37 -5.20 -11.40
N GLY A 61 -0.09 -5.36 -11.08
CA GLY A 61 1.03 -5.18 -12.00
C GLY A 61 1.29 -3.72 -12.41
N LYS A 62 0.68 -2.75 -11.73
CA LYS A 62 0.87 -1.31 -11.98
C LYS A 62 2.17 -0.79 -11.38
N VAL A 63 2.61 -1.41 -10.27
CA VAL A 63 3.84 -1.08 -9.56
C VAL A 63 4.74 -2.32 -9.47
N SER A 64 6.04 -2.13 -9.65
CA SER A 64 7.09 -3.15 -9.53
C SER A 64 8.26 -2.60 -8.72
N ALA A 65 9.24 -3.44 -8.42
CA ALA A 65 10.46 -2.99 -7.73
C ALA A 65 11.25 -1.94 -8.54
N ASP A 66 11.14 -1.97 -9.87
CA ASP A 66 11.92 -1.12 -10.78
C ASP A 66 11.24 0.21 -11.10
N ASN A 67 9.90 0.29 -11.00
CA ASN A 67 9.13 1.47 -11.39
C ASN A 67 8.37 2.14 -10.23
N ILE A 68 8.58 1.69 -9.00
CA ILE A 68 7.92 2.27 -7.83
C ILE A 68 8.25 3.76 -7.67
N SER A 69 7.21 4.57 -7.50
CA SER A 69 7.38 6.01 -7.28
C SER A 69 8.03 6.30 -5.93
N ALA A 70 8.64 7.48 -5.78
CA ALA A 70 9.22 7.90 -4.50
C ALA A 70 8.18 7.94 -3.37
N ASP A 71 6.95 8.36 -3.68
CA ASP A 71 5.86 8.46 -2.73
C ASP A 71 5.35 7.07 -2.29
N ASP A 72 5.17 6.15 -3.24
CA ASP A 72 4.78 4.76 -2.94
C ASP A 72 5.89 4.03 -2.15
N ARG A 73 7.16 4.25 -2.52
CA ARG A 73 8.31 3.71 -1.80
C ARG A 73 8.37 4.27 -0.38
N LEU A 74 8.08 5.56 -0.20
CA LEU A 74 8.00 6.18 1.13
C LEU A 74 6.85 5.60 1.97
N ALA A 75 5.67 5.40 1.37
CA ALA A 75 4.52 4.80 2.05
C ALA A 75 4.84 3.40 2.60
N LEU A 76 5.42 2.54 1.76
CA LEU A 76 5.87 1.22 2.19
C LEU A 76 6.94 1.31 3.28
N ASN A 77 7.94 2.17 3.12
CA ASN A 77 8.98 2.34 4.14
C ASN A 77 8.44 2.84 5.49
N ARG A 78 7.46 3.74 5.49
CA ARG A 78 6.81 4.20 6.73
C ARG A 78 6.15 3.03 7.47
N TYR A 79 5.44 2.18 6.76
CA TYR A 79 4.83 0.98 7.34
C TYR A 79 5.86 -0.06 7.80
N LEU A 80 6.88 -0.34 6.99
CA LEU A 80 7.91 -1.32 7.32
C LEU A 80 8.77 -0.91 8.52
N ASN A 81 8.88 0.40 8.78
CA ASN A 81 9.64 0.96 9.89
C ASN A 81 8.76 1.33 11.10
N SER A 82 7.43 1.15 11.01
CA SER A 82 6.52 1.48 12.11
C SER A 82 6.60 0.41 13.19
N SER A 83 6.85 0.81 14.43
CA SER A 83 6.79 -0.09 15.57
C SER A 83 5.35 -0.53 15.86
N THR A 84 5.22 -1.77 16.34
CA THR A 84 4.00 -2.26 17.00
C THR A 84 4.23 -2.29 18.51
N ASP A 85 3.18 -2.51 19.30
CA ASP A 85 3.29 -2.57 20.77
C ASP A 85 4.25 -3.67 21.25
N SER A 86 4.49 -4.69 20.42
CA SER A 86 5.33 -5.85 20.70
C SER A 86 6.72 -5.80 20.06
N ASP A 87 6.97 -4.91 19.10
CA ASP A 87 8.24 -4.90 18.36
C ASP A 87 8.66 -3.47 17.98
N ARG A 88 9.75 -3.02 18.61
CA ARG A 88 10.32 -1.69 18.41
C ARG A 88 11.48 -1.76 17.44
N LEU A 89 11.49 -0.87 16.47
CA LEU A 89 12.60 -0.72 15.52
C LEU A 89 13.86 -0.19 16.23
N THR A 90 14.97 -0.89 16.06
CA THR A 90 16.31 -0.52 16.51
C THR A 90 17.33 -0.67 15.37
N ALA A 91 18.51 -0.08 15.53
CA ALA A 91 19.59 -0.24 14.55
C ALA A 91 20.00 -1.71 14.37
N ASP A 92 19.97 -2.49 15.45
CA ASP A 92 20.43 -3.88 15.47
C ASP A 92 19.40 -4.86 14.88
N ASN A 93 18.10 -4.51 14.92
CA ASN A 93 17.02 -5.39 14.47
C ASN A 93 16.33 -4.95 13.17
N VAL A 94 16.75 -3.82 12.57
CA VAL A 94 16.05 -3.14 11.47
C VAL A 94 15.61 -4.08 10.35
N GLN A 95 16.49 -4.98 9.89
CA GLN A 95 16.15 -5.90 8.81
C GLN A 95 15.11 -6.93 9.25
N GLY A 96 15.29 -7.54 10.43
CA GLY A 96 14.35 -8.53 10.97
C GLY A 96 12.97 -7.92 11.24
N HIS A 97 12.95 -6.71 11.81
CA HIS A 97 11.72 -5.94 12.01
C HIS A 97 11.00 -5.68 10.69
N ARG A 98 11.70 -5.14 9.68
CA ARG A 98 11.11 -4.85 8.36
C ARG A 98 10.57 -6.11 7.69
N LEU A 99 11.26 -7.25 7.82
CA LEU A 99 10.76 -8.53 7.31
C LEU A 99 9.48 -8.98 8.03
N ASN A 100 9.44 -8.90 9.36
CA ASN A 100 8.23 -9.22 10.13
C ASN A 100 7.05 -8.33 9.73
N ARG A 101 7.29 -7.02 9.56
CA ARG A 101 6.27 -6.09 9.06
C ARG A 101 5.80 -6.45 7.65
N ALA A 102 6.71 -6.82 6.75
CA ALA A 102 6.37 -7.24 5.39
C ALA A 102 5.48 -8.49 5.38
N PHE A 103 5.76 -9.48 6.24
CA PHE A 103 4.90 -10.66 6.37
C PHE A 103 3.51 -10.31 6.91
N GLY A 104 3.42 -9.46 7.94
CA GLY A 104 2.12 -8.98 8.43
C GLY A 104 1.33 -8.21 7.36
N LEU A 105 1.98 -7.43 6.52
CA LEU A 105 1.31 -6.78 5.39
C LEU A 105 0.84 -7.80 4.35
N LEU A 106 1.64 -8.83 4.06
CA LEU A 106 1.28 -9.86 3.09
C LEU A 106 0.02 -10.63 3.54
N GLU A 107 -0.11 -10.92 4.84
CA GLU A 107 -1.32 -11.53 5.42
C GLU A 107 -2.56 -10.66 5.18
N ARG A 108 -2.42 -9.34 5.35
CA ARG A 108 -3.51 -8.38 5.14
C ARG A 108 -3.85 -8.20 3.66
N VAL A 109 -2.86 -8.23 2.78
CA VAL A 109 -3.05 -8.16 1.32
C VAL A 109 -3.74 -9.42 0.79
N ALA A 110 -3.60 -10.57 1.46
CA ALA A 110 -4.24 -11.82 1.04
C ALA A 110 -5.77 -11.77 1.02
N GLU A 111 -6.39 -10.83 1.74
CA GLU A 111 -7.83 -10.56 1.66
C GLU A 111 -8.28 -9.99 0.31
N PHE A 112 -7.35 -9.42 -0.47
CA PHE A 112 -7.63 -8.66 -1.70
C PHE A 112 -7.01 -9.28 -2.96
N CYS A 113 -6.23 -10.36 -2.83
CA CYS A 113 -5.37 -10.85 -3.91
C CYS A 113 -5.50 -12.37 -4.10
N ASP A 114 -5.36 -12.82 -5.35
CA ASP A 114 -5.21 -14.24 -5.64
C ASP A 114 -3.78 -14.74 -5.36
N LYS A 115 -3.58 -16.06 -5.53
CA LYS A 115 -2.29 -16.71 -5.24
C LYS A 115 -1.14 -16.17 -6.09
N GLN A 116 -1.37 -15.88 -7.37
CA GLN A 116 -0.30 -15.37 -8.26
C GLN A 116 0.01 -13.92 -7.93
N GLN A 117 -1.02 -13.13 -7.65
CA GLN A 117 -0.86 -11.76 -7.17
C GLN A 117 -0.05 -11.71 -5.87
N LEU A 118 -0.34 -12.58 -4.90
CA LEU A 118 0.41 -12.66 -3.65
C LEU A 118 1.88 -13.02 -3.85
N VAL A 119 2.21 -13.89 -4.80
CA VAL A 119 3.61 -14.19 -5.15
C VAL A 119 4.31 -12.94 -5.70
N THR A 120 3.63 -12.17 -6.55
CA THR A 120 4.16 -10.90 -7.10
C THR A 120 4.38 -9.87 -6.01
N VAL A 121 3.37 -9.66 -5.14
CA VAL A 121 3.48 -8.74 -4.00
C VAL A 121 4.62 -9.15 -3.07
N ASN A 122 4.72 -10.43 -2.71
CA ASN A 122 5.76 -10.93 -1.83
C ASN A 122 7.17 -10.66 -2.39
N LYS A 123 7.41 -10.90 -3.68
CA LYS A 123 8.71 -10.62 -4.31
C LYS A 123 9.11 -9.15 -4.18
N VAL A 124 8.19 -8.23 -4.46
CA VAL A 124 8.46 -6.79 -4.40
C VAL A 124 8.62 -6.31 -2.95
N LEU A 125 7.72 -6.71 -2.05
CA LEU A 125 7.78 -6.32 -0.64
C LEU A 125 9.06 -6.80 0.03
N LEU A 126 9.46 -8.06 -0.18
CA LEU A 126 10.70 -8.58 0.40
C LEU A 126 11.94 -7.85 -0.16
N SER A 127 11.95 -7.55 -1.47
CA SER A 127 13.04 -6.77 -2.08
C SER A 127 13.18 -5.38 -1.43
N ILE A 128 12.07 -4.71 -1.14
CA ILE A 128 12.07 -3.41 -0.45
C ILE A 128 12.48 -3.55 1.03
N ALA A 129 11.96 -4.56 1.72
CA ALA A 129 12.23 -4.82 3.14
C ALA A 129 13.71 -5.12 3.44
N VAL A 130 14.44 -5.68 2.47
CA VAL A 130 15.90 -5.95 2.60
C VAL A 130 16.77 -4.95 1.82
N ASN A 131 16.18 -3.93 1.21
CA ASN A 131 16.94 -2.94 0.47
C ASN A 131 17.88 -2.15 1.40
N ALA A 132 19.18 -2.18 1.09
CA ALA A 132 20.22 -1.58 1.94
C ALA A 132 20.09 -0.06 2.10
N GLU A 133 19.68 0.66 1.05
CA GLU A 133 19.52 2.12 1.13
C GLU A 133 18.35 2.50 2.05
N ASP A 134 17.22 1.79 1.92
CA ASP A 134 16.06 1.99 2.78
C ASP A 134 16.38 1.66 4.24
N ILE A 135 17.12 0.57 4.48
CA ILE A 135 17.58 0.19 5.83
C ILE A 135 18.46 1.29 6.42
N ASN A 136 19.48 1.74 5.69
CA ASN A 136 20.39 2.78 6.17
C ASN A 136 19.65 4.09 6.46
N ARG A 137 18.66 4.43 5.63
CA ARG A 137 17.77 5.58 5.86
C ARG A 137 16.94 5.41 7.14
N ALA A 138 16.41 4.22 7.38
CA ALA A 138 15.64 3.90 8.58
C ALA A 138 16.51 4.05 9.84
N VAL A 139 17.70 3.44 9.84
CA VAL A 139 18.68 3.55 10.95
C VAL A 139 19.05 5.01 11.20
N SER A 140 19.42 5.76 10.15
CA SER A 140 19.78 7.18 10.25
C SER A 140 18.64 8.06 10.79
N SER A 141 17.38 7.62 10.66
CA SER A 141 16.21 8.33 11.19
C SER A 141 15.99 8.08 12.68
N LEU A 142 16.47 6.94 13.21
CA LEU A 142 16.44 6.62 14.63
C LEU A 142 17.39 7.54 15.41
N ASP A 143 18.59 7.79 14.90
CA ASP A 143 19.59 8.65 15.54
C ASP A 143 19.13 10.11 15.68
N LYS A 144 18.21 10.54 14.80
CA LYS A 144 17.63 11.88 14.81
C LYS A 144 16.46 12.01 15.78
N ARG A 145 15.94 10.90 16.32
CA ARG A 145 14.81 10.93 17.26
C ARG A 145 15.36 11.36 18.63
N PRO A 146 14.92 12.50 19.19
CA PRO A 146 15.31 12.85 20.56
C PRO A 146 14.90 11.71 21.50
N ALA A 147 15.75 11.39 22.46
CA ALA A 147 15.45 10.39 23.48
C ALA A 147 14.07 10.69 24.07
N SER A 148 13.22 9.67 24.17
CA SER A 148 11.87 9.74 24.69
C SER A 148 11.82 10.72 25.87
N VAL A 149 11.05 11.81 25.73
CA VAL A 149 10.86 12.78 26.81
C VAL A 149 10.26 12.00 27.98
N GLN A 150 11.11 11.71 28.97
CA GLN A 150 10.69 11.10 30.20
C GLN A 150 9.67 12.06 30.82
N PRO A 151 8.45 11.61 31.22
CA PRO A 151 7.48 12.50 31.81
C PRO A 151 8.12 13.15 33.04
N THR A 152 8.32 14.47 32.96
CA THR A 152 8.80 15.28 34.08
C THR A 152 7.85 15.04 35.26
N PRO A 153 8.34 14.64 36.45
CA PRO A 153 7.48 14.54 37.61
C PRO A 153 6.87 15.91 37.86
N ALA A 154 5.53 15.98 37.85
CA ALA A 154 4.80 17.17 38.19
C ALA A 154 5.23 17.60 39.60
N ASN A 155 5.90 18.74 39.68
CA ASN A 155 6.27 19.36 40.94
C ASN A 155 4.96 19.78 41.64
N THR A 156 4.55 19.02 42.67
CA THR A 156 3.43 19.40 43.52
C THR A 156 3.79 20.71 44.24
N GLY A 157 3.26 21.81 43.72
CA GLY A 157 3.39 23.12 44.32
C GLY A 157 2.78 23.13 45.72
N ASN A 158 3.65 23.25 46.73
CA ASN A 158 3.23 23.49 48.09
C ASN A 158 3.02 25.00 48.27
N ASN A 159 1.77 25.47 48.15
CA ASN A 159 1.38 26.82 48.57
C ASN A 159 0.43 26.76 49.77
N GLY A 160 1.02 27.02 50.94
CA GLY A 160 0.51 27.88 52.01
C GLY A 160 -0.90 27.69 52.56
N ALA A 161 -0.99 27.30 53.84
CA ALA A 161 -1.99 27.81 54.78
C ALA A 161 -1.51 27.63 56.23
N GLY A 162 -1.08 28.71 56.87
CA GLY A 162 -0.78 28.74 58.30
C GLY A 162 -0.87 30.18 58.79
N LYS A 163 -1.93 30.47 59.54
CA LYS A 163 -2.24 31.74 60.20
C LYS A 163 -1.23 32.09 61.29
#